data_AF-A0A3D4JP41-F1
#
_entry.id   AF-A0A3D4JP41-F1
#
_cell.length_a   1.000
_cell.length_b   1.000
_cell.length_c   1.000
_cell.angle_alpha   90.00
_cell.angle_beta   90.00
_cell.angle_gamma   90.00
#
_symmetry.space_group_name_H-M   'P 1'
#
loop_
_entity.id
_entity.type
_entity.pdbx_description
1 polymer ?
#
loop_
_entity_poly.entity_id
_entity_poly.type
_entity_poly.pdbx_seq_one_letter_code
_entity_poly.pdbx_strand_id
1 'polypeptide(L)'
;MQSDIFIQKDSTVLIIDAKYYSHTTQKQYDKHTIYSDNMYQIFTYVKNCDYEFGNREHKVSGMLLYARTDEEIQPDSVYHMHGNQISVKTLDLNMPFKDIEKQLISIIKTHFDL
;
A
#
# COMPACT_ATOMS: atom_id res chain seq x y z
N MET A 1 6.30 -16.34 -4.41
CA MET A 1 5.14 -15.50 -4.05
C MET A 1 4.99 -14.44 -5.12
N GLN A 2 3.76 -14.05 -5.48
CA GLN A 2 3.50 -13.08 -6.55
C GLN A 2 2.69 -11.92 -5.96
N SER A 3 3.21 -10.69 -6.10
CA SER A 3 2.50 -9.46 -5.76
C SER A 3 1.50 -9.10 -6.85
N ASP A 4 0.44 -8.37 -6.49
CA ASP A 4 -0.53 -7.86 -7.46
C ASP A 4 0.12 -6.86 -8.43
N ILE A 5 0.85 -5.89 -7.88
CA ILE A 5 1.44 -4.80 -8.65
C ILE A 5 2.88 -4.56 -8.16
N PHE A 6 3.81 -4.51 -9.10
CA PHE A 6 5.22 -4.22 -8.87
C PHE A 6 5.65 -3.08 -9.78
N ILE A 7 6.09 -1.96 -9.21
CA ILE A 7 6.51 -0.77 -9.95
C ILE A 7 7.93 -0.42 -9.51
N GLN A 8 8.81 -0.23 -10.47
CA GLN A 8 10.21 0.06 -10.22
C GLN A 8 10.69 1.23 -11.09
N LYS A 9 11.45 2.13 -10.48
CA LYS A 9 12.23 3.18 -11.12
C LYS A 9 13.63 3.13 -10.52
N ASP A 10 14.64 2.82 -11.33
CA ASP A 10 16.01 2.62 -10.89
C ASP A 10 16.10 1.61 -9.72
N SER A 11 16.67 1.99 -8.59
CA SER A 11 16.75 1.17 -7.36
C SER A 11 15.62 1.44 -6.36
N THR A 12 14.57 2.16 -6.77
CA THR A 12 13.37 2.40 -5.95
C THR A 12 12.22 1.53 -6.44
N VAL A 13 11.61 0.79 -5.52
CA VAL A 13 10.53 -0.17 -5.77
C VAL A 13 9.33 0.15 -4.89
N LEU A 14 8.14 0.16 -5.51
CA LEU A 14 6.85 0.15 -4.86
C LEU A 14 6.11 -1.15 -5.19
N ILE A 15 5.81 -1.92 -4.16
CA ILE A 15 4.93 -3.10 -4.26
C ILE A 15 3.55 -2.70 -3.74
N ILE A 16 2.50 -2.96 -4.52
CA ILE A 16 1.12 -2.66 -4.13
C ILE A 16 0.33 -3.96 -4.10
N ASP A 17 -0.43 -4.14 -3.02
CA ASP A 17 -1.40 -5.21 -2.84
C ASP A 17 -2.78 -4.57 -2.65
N ALA A 18 -3.70 -4.88 -3.55
CA ALA A 18 -4.98 -4.20 -3.66
C ALA A 18 -6.10 -5.07 -3.08
N LYS A 19 -6.91 -4.51 -2.19
CA LYS A 19 -7.93 -5.27 -1.46
C LYS A 19 -9.30 -4.62 -1.59
N TYR A 20 -10.31 -5.45 -1.81
CA TYR A 20 -11.71 -5.05 -1.87
C TYR A 20 -12.49 -5.78 -0.77
N TYR A 21 -12.86 -5.05 0.28
CA TYR A 21 -13.65 -5.56 1.39
C TYR A 21 -14.86 -4.67 1.62
N SER A 22 -15.95 -5.24 2.13
CA SER A 22 -17.14 -4.46 2.49
C SER A 22 -16.90 -3.52 3.69
N HIS A 23 -15.88 -3.81 4.51
CA HIS A 23 -15.38 -2.97 5.59
C HIS A 23 -13.85 -2.92 5.48
N THR A 24 -13.27 -1.71 5.42
CA THR A 24 -11.81 -1.53 5.24
C THR A 24 -11.04 -1.73 6.54
N THR A 25 -11.75 -1.69 7.67
CA THR A 25 -11.20 -1.88 9.00
C THR A 25 -11.91 -3.01 9.71
N GLN A 26 -11.21 -3.68 10.61
CA GLN A 26 -11.80 -4.62 11.57
C GLN A 26 -12.07 -3.88 12.88
N LYS A 27 -13.24 -4.09 13.47
CA LYS A 27 -13.58 -3.55 14.78
C LYS A 27 -13.07 -4.49 15.87
N GLN A 28 -12.01 -4.10 16.58
CA GLN A 28 -11.53 -4.80 17.76
C GLN A 28 -11.52 -3.85 18.95
N TYR A 29 -12.33 -4.14 19.98
CA TYR A 29 -12.47 -3.31 21.20
C TYR A 29 -12.68 -1.81 20.91
N ASP A 30 -13.65 -1.49 20.03
CA ASP A 30 -13.96 -0.13 19.55
C ASP A 30 -12.81 0.62 18.83
N LYS A 31 -11.72 -0.07 18.50
CA LYS A 31 -10.67 0.45 17.60
C LYS A 31 -10.82 -0.16 16.21
N HIS A 32 -10.80 0.71 15.21
CA HIS A 32 -10.73 0.33 13.80
C HIS A 32 -9.27 -0.01 13.47
N THR A 33 -8.98 -1.29 13.27
CA THR A 33 -7.62 -1.78 12.96
C THR A 33 -7.58 -2.37 11.55
N ILE A 34 -6.46 -2.19 10.86
CA ILE A 34 -6.20 -2.85 9.57
C ILE A 34 -6.10 -4.37 9.79
N TYR A 35 -6.57 -5.15 8.81
CA TYR A 35 -6.37 -6.60 8.81
C TYR A 35 -4.88 -6.95 8.84
N SER A 36 -4.44 -7.54 9.95
CA SER A 36 -3.03 -7.89 10.15
C SER A 36 -2.48 -8.85 9.09
N ASP A 37 -3.32 -9.73 8.54
CA ASP A 37 -2.93 -10.67 7.48
C ASP A 37 -2.46 -9.95 6.21
N ASN A 38 -3.15 -8.88 5.79
CA ASN A 38 -2.73 -8.08 4.63
C ASN A 38 -1.40 -7.38 4.92
N MET A 39 -1.22 -6.87 6.14
CA MET A 39 0.04 -6.25 6.58
C MET A 39 1.21 -7.25 6.54
N TYR A 40 1.02 -8.47 7.04
CA TYR A 40 2.05 -9.51 6.97
C TYR A 40 2.34 -9.95 5.54
N GLN A 41 1.32 -10.02 4.68
CA GLN A 41 1.47 -10.35 3.27
C GLN A 41 2.33 -9.32 2.53
N ILE A 42 1.97 -8.03 2.60
CA ILE A 42 2.75 -6.98 1.94
C ILE A 42 4.16 -6.87 2.54
N PHE A 43 4.30 -7.03 3.86
CA PHE A 43 5.60 -7.06 4.52
C PHE A 43 6.49 -8.17 3.96
N THR A 44 5.94 -9.37 3.75
CA THR A 44 6.67 -10.50 3.19
C THR A 44 7.14 -10.22 1.76
N TYR A 45 6.30 -9.58 0.92
CA TYR A 45 6.71 -9.19 -0.43
C TYR A 45 7.84 -8.17 -0.42
N VAL A 46 7.69 -7.13 0.42
CA VAL A 46 8.69 -6.06 0.58
C VAL A 46 10.02 -6.63 1.03
N LYS A 47 10.04 -7.46 2.09
CA LYS A 47 11.30 -8.03 2.60
C LYS A 47 11.98 -8.94 1.59
N ASN A 48 11.24 -9.80 0.89
CA ASN A 48 11.86 -10.65 -0.11
C ASN A 48 12.50 -9.85 -1.25
N CYS A 49 11.84 -8.80 -1.74
CA CYS A 49 12.41 -7.91 -2.75
C CYS A 49 13.62 -7.13 -2.21
N ASP A 50 13.54 -6.60 -0.99
CA ASP A 50 14.63 -5.90 -0.30
C ASP A 50 15.88 -6.80 -0.17
N TYR A 51 15.69 -8.08 0.19
CA TYR A 51 16.79 -9.06 0.26
C TYR A 51 17.47 -9.31 -1.09
N GLU A 52 16.74 -9.23 -2.21
CA GLU A 52 17.30 -9.44 -3.55
C GLU A 52 18.30 -8.33 -3.95
N PHE A 53 18.18 -7.12 -3.38
CA PHE A 53 19.13 -6.04 -3.62
C PHE A 53 20.45 -6.20 -2.84
N GLY A 54 20.46 -7.00 -1.77
CA GLY A 54 21.63 -7.19 -0.91
C GLY A 54 22.18 -5.86 -0.36
N ASN A 55 23.47 -5.61 -0.56
CA ASN A 55 24.16 -4.41 -0.06
C ASN A 55 24.12 -3.21 -1.01
N ARG A 56 23.43 -3.29 -2.15
CA ARG A 56 23.32 -2.15 -3.08
C ARG A 56 22.50 -1.04 -2.44
N GLU A 57 22.71 0.20 -2.82
CA GLU A 57 21.82 1.28 -2.40
C GLU A 57 20.45 1.13 -3.10
N HIS A 58 19.39 1.03 -2.32
CA HIS A 58 18.04 0.79 -2.83
C HIS A 58 16.97 1.28 -1.84
N LYS A 59 15.73 1.36 -2.32
CA LYS A 59 14.55 1.64 -1.51
C LYS A 59 13.41 0.72 -1.95
N VAL A 60 13.00 -0.21 -1.09
CA VAL A 60 11.78 -1.02 -1.30
C VAL A 60 10.71 -0.57 -0.32
N SER A 61 9.52 -0.29 -0.83
CA SER A 61 8.34 0.12 -0.06
C SER A 61 7.10 -0.68 -0.46
N GLY A 62 6.18 -0.84 0.48
CA GLY A 62 4.89 -1.49 0.27
C GLY A 62 3.71 -0.52 0.35
N MET A 63 2.61 -0.89 -0.29
CA MET A 63 1.32 -0.22 -0.15
C MET A 63 0.18 -1.23 -0.11
N LEU A 64 -0.69 -1.11 0.89
CA LEU A 64 -2.03 -1.68 0.85
C LEU A 64 -2.98 -0.63 0.29
N LEU A 65 -3.63 -0.95 -0.82
CA LEU A 65 -4.59 -0.08 -1.47
C LEU A 65 -5.99 -0.66 -1.33
N TYR A 66 -6.80 -0.04 -0.47
CA TYR A 66 -8.19 -0.43 -0.23
C TYR A 66 -9.15 0.39 -1.08
N ALA A 67 -10.22 -0.23 -1.58
CA ALA A 67 -11.37 0.56 -2.03
C ALA A 67 -12.00 1.29 -0.84
N ARG A 68 -12.26 2.60 -0.98
CA ARG A 68 -12.91 3.40 0.05
C ARG A 68 -14.31 2.88 0.35
N THR A 69 -14.65 2.77 1.62
CA THR A 69 -16.01 2.45 2.10
C THR A 69 -16.68 3.68 2.70
N ASP A 70 -17.97 3.57 3.01
CA ASP A 70 -18.77 4.60 3.69
C ASP A 70 -18.39 4.80 5.18
N GLU A 71 -17.32 4.15 5.66
CA GLU A 71 -16.83 4.29 7.03
C GLU A 71 -16.18 5.67 7.24
N GLU A 72 -16.48 6.34 8.37
CA GLU A 72 -15.89 7.65 8.68
C GLU A 72 -14.37 7.58 8.86
N ILE A 73 -13.87 6.47 9.40
CA ILE A 73 -12.45 6.24 9.66
C ILE A 73 -11.85 5.46 8.49
N GLN A 74 -11.01 6.13 7.73
CA GLN A 74 -10.21 5.50 6.68
C GLN A 74 -8.84 5.12 7.26
N PRO A 75 -8.28 3.94 6.96
CA PRO A 75 -7.03 3.44 7.53
C PRO A 75 -5.77 4.08 6.92
N ASP A 76 -5.85 5.31 6.44
CA ASP A 76 -4.75 6.00 5.80
C ASP A 76 -3.60 6.19 6.82
N SER A 77 -2.49 5.50 6.60
CA SER A 77 -1.40 5.40 7.59
C SER A 77 -0.08 5.03 6.93
N VAL A 78 1.03 5.39 7.58
CA VAL A 78 2.38 5.02 7.14
C VAL A 78 3.11 4.33 8.29
N TYR A 79 3.58 3.12 8.04
CA TYR A 79 4.34 2.28 8.96
C TYR A 79 5.78 2.17 8.48
N HIS A 80 6.71 2.13 9.42
CA HIS A 80 8.11 1.81 9.16
C HIS A 80 8.41 0.47 9.84
N MET A 81 8.60 -0.58 9.04
CA MET A 81 8.78 -1.95 9.51
C MET A 81 10.12 -2.47 9.03
N HIS A 82 11.04 -2.70 9.96
CA HIS A 82 12.39 -3.23 9.68
C HIS A 82 13.14 -2.47 8.57
N GLY A 83 13.05 -1.13 8.59
CA GLY A 83 13.74 -0.26 7.64
C GLY A 83 12.97 0.04 6.35
N ASN A 84 11.90 -0.71 6.05
CA ASN A 84 11.06 -0.48 4.87
C ASN A 84 9.79 0.30 5.24
N GLN A 85 9.30 1.13 4.31
CA GLN A 85 8.03 1.84 4.48
C GLN A 85 6.88 0.99 3.95
N ILE A 86 5.82 0.83 4.75
CA ILE A 86 4.55 0.25 4.32
C ILE A 86 3.47 1.28 4.53
N SER A 87 2.79 1.65 3.45
CA SER A 87 1.68 2.61 3.49
C SER A 87 0.35 1.90 3.34
N VAL A 88 -0.68 2.47 3.95
CA VAL A 88 -2.07 2.05 3.77
C VAL A 88 -2.81 3.25 3.23
N LYS A 89 -3.53 3.05 2.13
CA LYS A 89 -4.29 4.09 1.46
C LYS A 89 -5.64 3.57 1.00
N THR A 90 -6.57 4.50 0.88
CA THR A 90 -7.89 4.26 0.30
C THR A 90 -8.01 4.94 -1.07
N LEU A 91 -8.67 4.25 -2.00
CA LEU A 91 -8.98 4.71 -3.34
C LEU A 91 -10.49 4.91 -3.44
N ASP A 92 -10.92 6.15 -3.68
CA ASP A 92 -12.34 6.45 -3.84
C ASP A 92 -12.79 6.07 -5.25
N LEU A 93 -13.58 5.00 -5.35
CA LEU A 93 -14.12 4.47 -6.59
C LEU A 93 -15.48 5.06 -6.96
N ASN A 94 -16.08 5.88 -6.08
CA ASN A 94 -17.42 6.43 -6.27
C ASN A 94 -17.41 7.81 -6.96
N MET A 95 -16.49 8.00 -7.89
CA MET A 95 -16.30 9.26 -8.61
C MET A 95 -16.08 9.02 -10.10
N PRO A 96 -16.14 10.07 -10.96
CA PRO A 96 -15.87 9.90 -12.38
C PRO A 96 -14.52 9.25 -12.63
N PHE A 97 -14.43 8.39 -13.66
CA PHE A 97 -13.22 7.63 -13.96
C PHE A 97 -11.94 8.48 -14.05
N LYS A 98 -12.06 9.69 -14.62
CA LYS A 98 -10.95 10.66 -14.72
C LYS A 98 -10.39 11.06 -13.35
N ASP A 99 -11.20 11.08 -12.31
CA ASP A 99 -10.76 11.44 -10.96
C ASP A 99 -10.19 10.23 -10.21
N ILE A 100 -10.68 9.01 -10.48
CA ILE A 100 -10.03 7.75 -10.06
C ILE A 100 -8.63 7.65 -10.66
N GLU A 101 -8.50 7.93 -11.96
CA GLU A 101 -7.22 7.96 -12.67
C GLU A 101 -6.25 8.96 -12.02
N LYS A 102 -6.71 10.18 -11.69
CA LYS A 102 -5.89 11.17 -10.99
C LYS A 102 -5.40 10.68 -9.63
N GLN A 103 -6.25 10.02 -8.84
CA GLN A 103 -5.84 9.45 -7.56
C GLN A 103 -4.71 8.41 -7.74
N LEU A 104 -4.89 7.47 -8.68
CA LEU A 104 -3.88 6.45 -8.99
C LEU A 104 -2.57 7.07 -9.49
N ILE A 105 -2.64 8.04 -10.39
CA ILE A 105 -1.45 8.76 -10.89
C ILE A 105 -0.75 9.51 -9.75
N SER A 106 -1.52 10.15 -8.85
CA SER A 106 -0.96 10.86 -7.71
C SER A 106 -0.17 9.93 -6.78
N ILE A 107 -0.64 8.69 -6.56
CA ILE A 107 0.10 7.70 -5.76
C ILE A 107 1.50 7.48 -6.33
N ILE A 108 1.59 7.29 -7.64
CA ILE A 108 2.88 7.05 -8.32
C ILE A 108 3.76 8.29 -8.29
N LYS A 109 3.21 9.46 -8.62
CA LYS A 109 3.96 10.71 -8.63
C LYS A 109 4.54 11.05 -7.26
N THR A 110 3.73 10.93 -6.21
CA THR A 110 4.18 11.18 -4.84
C THR A 110 5.22 10.16 -4.39
N HIS A 111 5.14 8.89 -4.81
CA HIS A 111 6.11 7.88 -4.37
C HIS A 111 7.49 8.05 -5.03
N PHE A 112 7.52 8.42 -6.31
CA PHE A 112 8.73 8.49 -7.13
C PHE A 112 9.24 9.91 -7.39
N ASP A 113 8.69 10.90 -6.68
CA ASP A 113 9.01 12.33 -6.77
C ASP A 113 9.00 12.83 -8.24
N LEU A 114 7.89 12.59 -8.94
CA LEU A 114 7.66 12.93 -10.37
C LEU A 114 6.76 14.14 -10.59
#